data_AF-A0A0S8HUR6-F1
#
_entry.id   AF-A0A0S8HUR6-F1
#
_cell.length_a   1.000
_cell.length_b   1.000
_cell.length_c   1.000
_cell.angle_alpha   90.00
_cell.angle_beta   90.00
_cell.angle_gamma   90.00
#
_symmetry.space_group_name_H-M   'P 1'
#
loop_
_entity.id
_entity.type
_entity.pdbx_description
1 polymer ?
#
loop_
_entity_poly.entity_id
_entity_poly.type
_entity_poly.pdbx_seq_one_letter_code
_entity_poly.pdbx_strand_id
1 'polypeptide(L)'
;MMSTLVYAQEKQTQEKKPDKKFVVDENFLTTWKKVGHLTKEIRSFKTEKAVTVAGVRGTEATNEALRLLYFKGGVPYPSQLALKNAVDMLEAFVKENPKDSTVVECKFYIAQCSFQIGDNKKTITFYEDIVNNHPKSEYAALAKEELEKVKEK
;
A
#
# COMPACT_ATOMS: atom_id res chain seq x y z
N MET A 1 60.60 26.04 -25.19
CA MET A 1 59.30 25.48 -25.63
C MET A 1 58.24 25.88 -24.62
N MET A 2 57.62 27.05 -24.83
CA MET A 2 56.51 27.55 -24.00
C MET A 2 55.22 27.12 -24.70
N SER A 3 54.53 26.13 -24.15
CA SER A 3 53.30 25.58 -24.75
C SER A 3 52.11 26.45 -24.35
N THR A 4 51.40 26.96 -25.35
CA THR A 4 50.21 27.78 -25.24
C THR A 4 48.95 26.93 -24.96
N LEU A 5 48.15 27.45 -24.03
CA LEU A 5 46.72 27.25 -23.78
C LEU A 5 45.89 26.82 -25.00
N VAL A 6 44.85 25.99 -24.79
CA VAL A 6 43.43 26.27 -25.16
C VAL A 6 42.50 25.13 -24.70
N TYR A 7 41.46 25.53 -23.95
CA TYR A 7 40.08 25.03 -23.81
C TYR A 7 39.78 23.55 -23.54
N ALA A 8 39.15 23.29 -22.38
CA ALA A 8 37.70 23.09 -22.31
C ALA A 8 37.26 23.07 -20.83
N GLN A 9 36.60 24.14 -20.36
CA GLN A 9 35.83 24.10 -19.12
C GLN A 9 34.55 23.30 -19.39
N GLU A 10 34.54 22.04 -18.97
CA GLU A 10 33.28 21.32 -18.77
C GLU A 10 32.51 22.03 -17.66
N LYS A 11 31.51 22.82 -18.04
CA LYS A 11 30.50 23.34 -17.13
C LYS A 11 29.76 22.13 -16.55
N GLN A 12 30.22 21.67 -15.38
CA GLN A 12 29.43 20.80 -14.51
C GLN A 12 28.10 21.52 -14.28
N THR A 13 27.08 21.01 -14.96
CA THR A 13 25.71 21.45 -14.78
C THR A 13 25.36 21.03 -13.35
N GLN A 14 25.38 21.98 -12.42
CA GLN A 14 24.90 21.75 -11.07
C GLN A 14 23.40 21.46 -11.17
N GLU A 15 23.05 20.18 -11.27
CA GLU A 15 21.72 19.70 -10.93
C GLU A 15 21.49 20.05 -9.46
N LYS A 16 20.80 21.16 -9.24
CA LYS A 16 20.28 21.54 -7.93
C LYS A 16 19.40 20.38 -7.44
N LYS A 17 19.90 19.62 -6.48
CA LYS A 17 19.12 18.67 -5.69
C LYS A 17 17.88 19.41 -5.16
N PRO A 18 16.66 18.92 -5.38
CA PRO A 18 15.53 19.46 -4.65
C PRO A 18 15.65 18.94 -3.21
N ASP A 19 16.22 19.76 -2.33
CA ASP A 19 16.16 19.63 -0.88
C ASP A 19 14.70 19.83 -0.41
N LYS A 20 13.82 18.87 -0.73
CA LYS A 20 12.62 18.62 0.06
C LYS A 20 12.95 17.47 0.98
N LYS A 21 13.10 17.75 2.28
CA LYS A 21 12.92 16.72 3.31
C LYS A 21 11.53 16.12 3.10
N PHE A 22 11.47 14.96 2.44
CA PHE A 22 10.23 14.22 2.28
C PHE A 22 9.88 13.61 3.64
N VAL A 23 8.87 14.17 4.29
CA VAL A 23 8.30 13.60 5.52
C VAL A 23 7.60 12.31 5.12
N VAL A 24 8.11 11.18 5.62
CA VAL A 24 7.44 9.88 5.47
C VAL A 24 6.31 9.83 6.48
N ASP A 25 5.12 9.44 6.04
CA ASP A 25 3.97 9.28 6.93
C ASP A 25 4.19 8.04 7.82
N GLU A 26 4.63 8.26 9.05
CA GLU A 26 4.88 7.21 10.04
C GLU A 26 3.60 6.42 10.37
N ASN A 27 2.44 7.09 10.39
CA ASN A 27 1.16 6.45 10.65
C ASN A 27 0.82 5.47 9.52
N PHE A 28 1.03 5.87 8.27
CA PHE A 28 0.83 4.96 7.15
C PHE A 28 1.81 3.77 7.16
N LEU A 29 3.07 3.96 7.56
CA LEU A 29 4.02 2.84 7.67
C LEU A 29 3.57 1.78 8.68
N THR A 30 3.00 2.19 9.81
CA THR A 30 2.43 1.22 10.77
C THR A 30 1.24 0.47 10.15
N THR A 31 0.39 1.17 9.40
CA THR A 31 -0.72 0.58 8.65
C THR A 31 -0.21 -0.42 7.61
N TRP A 32 0.81 -0.06 6.84
CA TRP A 32 1.40 -0.94 5.84
C TRP A 32 1.97 -2.24 6.42
N LYS A 33 2.58 -2.18 7.62
CA LYS A 33 3.00 -3.39 8.33
C LYS A 33 1.82 -4.32 8.64
N LYS A 34 0.68 -3.77 9.08
CA LYS A 34 -0.55 -4.52 9.33
C LYS A 34 -1.11 -5.13 8.04
N VAL A 35 -1.13 -4.37 6.94
CA VAL A 35 -1.50 -4.88 5.60
C VAL A 35 -0.62 -6.05 5.19
N GLY A 36 0.70 -5.94 5.41
CA GLY A 36 1.65 -7.03 5.15
C GLY A 36 1.34 -8.29 5.95
N HIS A 37 0.99 -8.16 7.23
CA HIS A 37 0.58 -9.28 8.08
C HIS A 37 -0.72 -9.91 7.59
N LEU A 38 -1.76 -9.09 7.38
CA LEU A 38 -3.08 -9.56 6.98
C LEU A 38 -3.05 -10.25 5.62
N THR A 39 -2.34 -9.70 4.63
CA THR A 39 -2.17 -10.34 3.32
C THR A 39 -1.40 -11.65 3.40
N LYS A 40 -0.49 -11.80 4.37
CA LYS A 40 0.19 -13.08 4.65
C LYS A 40 -0.78 -14.10 5.24
N GLU A 41 -1.64 -13.71 6.19
CA GLU A 41 -2.67 -14.58 6.77
C GLU A 41 -3.72 -15.01 5.75
N ILE A 42 -4.17 -14.10 4.89
CA ILE A 42 -5.09 -14.42 3.79
C ILE A 42 -4.46 -15.45 2.84
N ARG A 43 -3.16 -15.32 2.53
CA ARG A 43 -2.45 -16.31 1.71
C ARG A 43 -2.35 -17.66 2.42
N SER A 44 -1.98 -17.71 3.69
CA SER A 44 -1.88 -18.98 4.43
C SER A 44 -3.24 -19.68 4.48
N PHE A 45 -4.31 -18.93 4.76
CA PHE A 45 -5.68 -19.43 4.74
C PHE A 45 -6.07 -20.03 3.38
N LYS A 46 -5.72 -19.36 2.28
CA LYS A 46 -5.96 -19.88 0.92
C LYS A 46 -5.17 -21.16 0.65
N THR A 47 -3.91 -21.24 1.11
CA THR A 47 -3.10 -22.46 0.93
C THR A 47 -3.64 -23.64 1.74
N GLU A 48 -4.14 -23.42 2.95
CA GLU A 48 -4.75 -24.47 3.77
C GLU A 48 -6.06 -24.99 3.15
N LYS A 49 -6.93 -24.08 2.67
CA LYS A 49 -8.14 -24.47 1.92
C LYS A 49 -7.83 -25.19 0.61
N ALA A 50 -6.78 -24.79 -0.11
CA ALA A 50 -6.39 -25.46 -1.35
C ALA A 50 -5.88 -26.89 -1.08
N VAL A 51 -5.01 -27.07 -0.08
CA VAL A 51 -4.43 -28.37 0.31
C VAL A 51 -5.51 -29.36 0.78
N THR A 52 -6.59 -28.87 1.40
CA THR A 52 -7.68 -29.72 1.87
C THR A 52 -8.65 -30.17 0.77
N VAL A 53 -8.80 -29.39 -0.32
CA VAL A 53 -9.78 -29.66 -1.38
C VAL A 53 -9.17 -30.36 -2.60
N ALA A 54 -7.88 -30.17 -2.88
CA ALA A 54 -7.16 -30.90 -3.92
C ALA A 54 -5.66 -30.88 -3.64
N GLY A 55 -4.97 -32.03 -3.72
CA GLY A 55 -3.50 -32.14 -3.57
C GLY A 55 -2.67 -31.45 -4.66
N VAL A 56 -3.03 -30.23 -5.06
CA VAL A 56 -2.34 -29.42 -6.06
C VAL A 56 -1.50 -28.39 -5.32
N ARG A 57 -0.17 -28.54 -5.43
CA ARG A 57 0.80 -27.57 -4.92
C ARG A 57 0.53 -26.22 -5.60
N GLY A 58 -0.02 -25.26 -4.85
CA GLY A 58 -0.10 -23.86 -5.27
C GLY A 58 1.31 -23.28 -5.33
N THR A 59 1.95 -23.44 -6.48
CA THR A 59 3.30 -22.96 -6.76
C THR A 59 3.36 -21.43 -6.74
N GLU A 60 4.18 -20.90 -5.83
CA GLU A 60 5.14 -19.83 -6.11
C GLU A 60 4.64 -18.43 -6.49
N ALA A 61 3.43 -18.01 -6.14
CA ALA A 61 3.12 -16.57 -6.08
C ALA A 61 3.75 -15.87 -4.84
N THR A 62 4.65 -16.57 -4.12
CA THR A 62 4.94 -16.32 -2.71
C THR A 62 5.92 -15.20 -2.42
N ASN A 63 6.69 -14.66 -3.36
CA ASN A 63 7.81 -13.79 -2.98
C ASN A 63 7.99 -12.47 -3.74
N GLU A 64 7.14 -12.17 -4.72
CA GLU A 64 7.34 -10.95 -5.51
C GLU A 64 6.77 -9.70 -4.82
N ALA A 65 5.63 -9.83 -4.12
CA ALA A 65 5.02 -8.73 -3.37
C ALA A 65 5.90 -8.21 -2.21
N LEU A 66 6.77 -9.07 -1.66
CA LEU A 66 7.71 -8.68 -0.59
C LEU A 66 8.93 -7.91 -1.12
N ARG A 67 9.20 -7.95 -2.45
CA ARG A 67 10.35 -7.30 -3.12
C ARG A 67 10.00 -5.97 -3.80
N LEU A 68 8.85 -5.39 -3.48
CA LEU A 68 8.39 -4.12 -4.07
C LEU A 68 8.48 -2.94 -3.09
N LEU A 69 9.37 -3.04 -2.11
CA LEU A 69 9.75 -1.96 -1.20
C LEU A 69 10.89 -1.17 -1.82
N TYR A 70 10.74 0.16 -1.92
CA TYR A 70 11.83 1.06 -2.27
C TYR A 70 12.25 1.85 -1.03
N PHE A 71 13.52 2.24 -0.95
CA PHE A 71 14.02 3.02 0.19
C PHE A 71 13.69 4.50 -0.01
N LYS A 72 12.81 5.04 0.84
CA LYS A 72 12.45 6.46 0.89
C LYS A 72 13.00 7.05 2.19
N GLY A 73 14.02 7.91 2.10
CA GLY A 73 14.63 8.52 3.29
C GLY A 73 15.27 7.51 4.25
N GLY A 74 15.73 6.35 3.75
CA GLY A 74 16.31 5.27 4.56
C GLY A 74 15.28 4.30 5.16
N VAL A 75 13.98 4.54 4.97
CA VAL A 75 12.90 3.66 5.44
C VAL A 75 12.27 2.90 4.27
N PRO A 76 12.03 1.57 4.38
CA PRO A 76 11.30 0.83 3.36
C PRO A 76 9.86 1.37 3.22
N TYR A 77 9.48 1.73 2.00
CA TYR A 77 8.13 2.23 1.67
C TYR A 77 7.52 1.38 0.55
N PRO A 78 6.21 1.06 0.58
CA PRO A 78 5.57 0.31 -0.49
C PRO A 78 5.57 1.09 -1.79
N SER A 79 6.02 0.44 -2.88
CA SER A 79 5.79 0.98 -4.22
C SER A 79 4.30 1.01 -4.56
N GLN A 80 3.95 1.81 -5.57
CA GLN A 80 2.61 1.85 -6.15
C GLN A 80 2.12 0.45 -6.57
N LEU A 81 3.01 -0.39 -7.12
CA LEU A 81 2.67 -1.76 -7.49
C LEU A 81 2.36 -2.62 -6.25
N ALA A 82 3.12 -2.47 -5.16
CA ALA A 82 2.86 -3.18 -3.91
C ALA A 82 1.48 -2.82 -3.33
N LEU A 83 1.13 -1.52 -3.36
CA LEU A 83 -0.18 -1.04 -2.89
C LEU A 83 -1.32 -1.63 -3.73
N LYS A 84 -1.20 -1.62 -5.06
CA LYS A 84 -2.21 -2.20 -5.97
C LYS A 84 -2.40 -3.70 -5.73
N ASN A 85 -1.30 -4.45 -5.65
CA ASN A 85 -1.36 -5.89 -5.39
C ASN A 85 -2.03 -6.21 -4.03
N ALA A 86 -1.76 -5.39 -3.00
CA ALA A 86 -2.41 -5.54 -1.71
C ALA A 86 -3.91 -5.27 -1.82
N VAL A 87 -4.33 -4.21 -2.50
CA VAL A 87 -5.75 -3.89 -2.75
C VAL A 87 -6.43 -5.06 -3.45
N ASP A 88 -5.86 -5.58 -4.54
CA ASP A 88 -6.45 -6.68 -5.32
C ASP A 88 -6.65 -7.95 -4.46
N MET A 89 -5.66 -8.27 -3.62
CA MET A 89 -5.74 -9.43 -2.73
C MET A 89 -6.84 -9.25 -1.66
N LEU A 90 -6.93 -8.07 -1.05
CA LEU A 90 -7.94 -7.76 -0.05
C LEU A 90 -9.35 -7.74 -0.65
N GLU A 91 -9.52 -7.18 -1.85
CA GLU A 91 -10.81 -7.16 -2.55
C GLU A 91 -11.29 -8.56 -2.92
N ALA A 92 -10.38 -9.40 -3.42
CA ALA A 92 -10.69 -10.81 -3.68
C ALA A 92 -11.15 -11.50 -2.39
N PHE A 93 -10.47 -11.27 -1.28
CA PHE A 93 -10.85 -11.85 0.02
C PHE A 93 -12.22 -11.38 0.49
N VAL A 94 -12.51 -10.07 0.43
CA VAL A 94 -13.81 -9.50 0.81
C VAL A 94 -14.94 -10.08 -0.04
N LYS A 95 -14.71 -10.28 -1.33
CA LYS A 95 -15.69 -10.87 -2.25
C LYS A 95 -15.95 -12.36 -1.97
N GLU A 96 -14.89 -13.11 -1.68
CA GLU A 96 -14.97 -14.55 -1.42
C GLU A 96 -15.53 -14.86 -0.02
N ASN A 97 -15.28 -14.00 0.97
CA ASN A 97 -15.60 -14.24 2.37
C ASN A 97 -16.38 -13.06 2.99
N PRO A 98 -17.52 -12.64 2.43
CA PRO A 98 -18.20 -11.39 2.81
C PRO A 98 -18.72 -11.35 4.26
N LYS A 99 -18.76 -12.48 4.97
CA LYS A 99 -19.19 -12.60 6.36
C LYS A 99 -18.04 -12.76 7.36
N ASP A 100 -16.81 -12.81 6.87
CA ASP A 100 -15.63 -12.95 7.74
C ASP A 100 -15.45 -11.70 8.61
N SER A 101 -15.07 -11.89 9.86
CA SER A 101 -14.86 -10.79 10.81
C SER A 101 -13.80 -9.80 10.33
N THR A 102 -12.84 -10.24 9.53
CA THR A 102 -11.76 -9.42 8.98
C THR A 102 -12.18 -8.59 7.75
N VAL A 103 -13.41 -8.76 7.25
CA VAL A 103 -13.89 -8.00 6.07
C VAL A 103 -13.85 -6.50 6.29
N VAL A 104 -14.26 -6.02 7.47
CA VAL A 104 -14.30 -4.58 7.74
C VAL A 104 -12.89 -4.01 7.84
N GLU A 105 -11.96 -4.77 8.43
CA GLU A 105 -10.53 -4.43 8.44
C GLU A 105 -9.95 -4.39 7.02
N CYS A 106 -10.25 -5.40 6.19
CA CYS A 106 -9.82 -5.43 4.79
C CYS A 106 -10.31 -4.19 4.02
N LYS A 107 -11.59 -3.83 4.17
CA LYS A 107 -12.18 -2.63 3.55
C LYS A 107 -11.46 -1.36 4.00
N PHE A 108 -11.13 -1.24 5.28
CA PHE A 108 -10.39 -0.10 5.81
C PHE A 108 -9.00 0.00 5.18
N TYR A 109 -8.28 -1.12 5.08
CA TYR A 109 -6.96 -1.12 4.45
C TYR A 109 -6.98 -0.94 2.94
N ILE A 110 -8.04 -1.39 2.24
CA ILE A 110 -8.25 -1.07 0.82
C ILE A 110 -8.34 0.44 0.64
N ALA A 111 -9.12 1.13 1.49
CA ALA A 111 -9.25 2.58 1.44
C ALA A 111 -7.90 3.27 1.70
N GLN A 112 -7.17 2.86 2.74
CA GLN A 112 -5.85 3.43 3.08
C GLN A 112 -4.83 3.25 1.95
N CYS A 113 -4.77 2.06 1.34
CA CYS A 113 -3.88 1.81 0.20
C CYS A 113 -4.32 2.60 -1.05
N SER A 114 -5.63 2.69 -1.30
CA SER A 114 -6.18 3.47 -2.42
C SER A 114 -5.87 4.95 -2.30
N PHE A 115 -5.92 5.49 -1.08
CA PHE A 115 -5.56 6.88 -0.80
C PHE A 115 -4.09 7.16 -1.14
N GLN A 116 -3.19 6.26 -0.78
CA GLN A 116 -1.76 6.37 -1.11
C GLN A 116 -1.47 6.21 -2.61
N ILE A 117 -2.33 5.50 -3.34
CA ILE A 117 -2.28 5.42 -4.81
C ILE A 117 -2.83 6.72 -5.45
N GLY A 118 -3.60 7.51 -4.71
CA GLY A 118 -4.30 8.71 -5.20
C GLY A 118 -5.68 8.41 -5.79
N ASP A 119 -6.22 7.20 -5.56
CA ASP A 119 -7.58 6.84 -5.96
C ASP A 119 -8.59 7.28 -4.89
N ASN A 120 -8.88 8.58 -4.88
CA ASN A 120 -9.81 9.19 -3.93
C ASN A 120 -11.23 8.64 -4.08
N LYS A 121 -11.66 8.27 -5.30
CA LYS A 121 -13.00 7.72 -5.54
C LYS A 121 -13.15 6.39 -4.80
N LYS A 122 -12.18 5.49 -4.97
CA LYS A 122 -12.17 4.19 -4.29
C LYS A 122 -12.04 4.37 -2.77
N THR A 123 -11.16 5.27 -2.34
CA THR A 123 -10.99 5.63 -0.92
C THR A 123 -12.32 6.02 -0.26
N ILE A 124 -13.03 6.99 -0.85
CA ILE A 124 -14.33 7.48 -0.36
C ILE A 124 -15.35 6.34 -0.32
N THR A 125 -15.44 5.57 -1.40
CA THR A 125 -16.40 4.47 -1.52
C THR A 125 -16.26 3.46 -0.38
N PHE A 126 -15.03 3.02 -0.08
CA PHE A 126 -14.80 2.04 0.98
C PHE A 126 -15.00 2.62 2.38
N TYR A 127 -14.61 3.87 2.64
CA TYR A 127 -14.87 4.49 3.94
C TYR A 127 -16.36 4.72 4.18
N GLU A 128 -17.11 5.17 3.17
CA GLU A 128 -18.56 5.33 3.28
C GLU A 128 -19.26 3.99 3.51
N ASP A 129 -18.81 2.91 2.85
CA ASP A 129 -19.33 1.57 3.12
C ASP A 129 -19.10 1.14 4.57
N ILE A 130 -17.91 1.38 5.14
CA ILE A 130 -17.64 1.05 6.55
C ILE A 130 -18.53 1.86 7.49
N VAL A 131 -18.65 3.17 7.27
CA VAL A 131 -19.44 4.06 8.14
C VAL A 131 -20.93 3.70 8.07
N ASN A 132 -21.45 3.41 6.89
CA ASN A 132 -22.89 3.18 6.69
C ASN A 132 -23.29 1.74 7.03
N ASN A 133 -22.49 0.75 6.63
CA ASN A 133 -22.85 -0.67 6.74
C ASN A 133 -22.20 -1.37 7.92
N HIS A 134 -21.13 -0.81 8.50
CA HIS A 134 -20.40 -1.37 9.64
C HIS A 134 -20.24 -0.37 10.81
N PRO A 135 -21.28 0.39 11.21
CA PRO A 135 -21.14 1.52 12.15
C PRO A 135 -20.71 1.11 13.57
N LYS A 136 -20.86 -0.17 13.94
CA LYS A 136 -20.43 -0.71 15.25
C LYS A 136 -19.00 -1.25 15.25
N SER A 137 -18.35 -1.28 14.09
CA SER A 137 -16.97 -1.73 13.96
C SER A 137 -16.01 -0.72 14.57
N GLU A 138 -14.88 -1.21 15.11
CA GLU A 138 -13.78 -0.36 15.59
C GLU A 138 -13.23 0.55 14.47
N TYR A 139 -13.39 0.17 13.20
CA TYR A 139 -12.95 0.94 12.05
C TYR A 139 -13.93 2.05 11.63
N ALA A 140 -15.16 2.10 12.15
CA ALA A 140 -16.15 3.08 11.71
C ALA A 140 -15.78 4.52 12.09
N ALA A 141 -15.30 4.72 13.32
CA ALA A 141 -14.83 6.04 13.77
C ALA A 141 -13.61 6.49 12.97
N LEU A 142 -12.63 5.58 12.77
CA LEU A 142 -11.43 5.84 11.98
C LEU A 142 -11.76 6.16 10.52
N ALA A 143 -12.64 5.39 9.90
CA ALA A 143 -13.07 5.61 8.52
C ALA A 143 -13.76 6.96 8.36
N LYS A 144 -14.56 7.39 9.34
CA LYS A 144 -15.20 8.70 9.32
C LYS A 144 -14.16 9.83 9.37
N GLU A 145 -13.19 9.74 10.27
CA GLU A 145 -12.12 10.73 10.41
C GLU A 145 -11.29 10.82 9.11
N GLU A 146 -10.89 9.69 8.54
CA GLU A 146 -10.14 9.66 7.28
C GLU A 146 -10.96 10.18 6.10
N LEU A 147 -12.27 9.91 6.06
CA LEU A 147 -13.17 10.41 5.03
C LEU A 147 -13.27 11.94 5.05
N GLU A 148 -13.30 12.55 6.24
CA GLU A 148 -13.29 14.02 6.39
C GLU A 148 -11.98 14.60 5.82
N LYS A 149 -10.82 14.04 6.17
CA LYS A 149 -9.51 14.46 5.65
C LYS A 149 -9.42 14.37 4.11
N VAL A 150 -10.03 13.35 3.51
CA VAL A 150 -10.03 13.16 2.05
C VAL A 150 -10.90 14.22 1.36
N LYS A 151 -12.02 14.63 1.97
CA LYS A 151 -12.96 15.62 1.42
C LYS A 151 -12.49 17.07 1.57
N GLU A 152 -11.61 17.33 2.53
CA GLU A 152 -11.00 18.66 2.77
C GLU A 152 -9.83 18.99 1.84
N LYS A 153 -9.31 18.01 1.10
CA LYS A 153 -8.20 18.13 0.14
C LYS A 153 -8.67 18.46 -1.26
#